data_AF-A0A0A2VPK2-F1
#
_entry.id   AF-A0A0A2VPK2-F1
#
_cell.length_a   1.000
_cell.length_b   1.000
_cell.length_c   1.000
_cell.angle_alpha   90.00
_cell.angle_beta   90.00
_cell.angle_gamma   90.00
#
_symmetry.space_group_name_H-M   'P 1'
#
loop_
_entity.id
_entity.type
_entity.pdbx_description
1 polymer ?
#
loop_
_entity_poly.entity_id
_entity_poly.type
_entity_poly.pdbx_seq_one_letter_code
_entity_poly.pdbx_strand_id
1 'polypeptide(L)'
;MSLIGLVFARLAANWPFHRVYDQHYLYDIPCHLKPALMRELAIYSDAGLALGDVKALLLRPSQGDNHNRHGGGVPLSLPIDPEITAMDLTGALGRSLTLRDLTAFLFPARSTAPLQDDTQDSWDAIEHIPTSRLSHALVPNLTHLSLAINPAKAENASWRDLLNLAPRLESITHLSLAYWPEPCLLQSAKFATVGSPQGCQISYGGTNYYSHSIDHDWSEALFVLRKLSRSLYALEFLDLTGCASWWQALKLQDQHDYIDWANNWGKITCLRLKMGWALADDAALSTRAAHQEAVEIAAAVERYIITARAGRGRFITVER
;
A
#
# COMPACT_ATOMS: atom_id res chain seq x y z
N MET A 1 3.22 -5.70 25.08
CA MET A 1 4.29 -5.82 24.08
C MET A 1 4.96 -7.17 24.28
N SER A 2 5.16 -7.98 23.24
CA SER A 2 5.81 -9.30 23.36
C SER A 2 7.33 -9.16 23.50
N LEU A 3 8.02 -10.20 24.02
CA LEU A 3 9.48 -10.22 24.13
C LEU A 3 10.16 -9.99 22.77
N ILE A 4 9.65 -10.63 21.71
CA ILE A 4 10.16 -10.48 20.34
C ILE A 4 10.05 -9.04 19.84
N GLY A 5 8.94 -8.36 20.13
CA GLY A 5 8.75 -6.95 19.78
C GLY A 5 9.74 -6.04 20.50
N LEU A 6 10.00 -6.27 21.79
CA LEU A 6 11.00 -5.51 22.54
C LEU A 6 12.42 -5.67 21.96
N VAL A 7 12.78 -6.91 21.58
CA VAL A 7 14.07 -7.20 20.95
C VAL A 7 14.20 -6.49 19.60
N PHE A 8 13.17 -6.56 18.75
CA PHE A 8 13.19 -5.86 17.46
C PHE A 8 13.21 -4.34 17.60
N ALA A 9 12.46 -3.77 18.55
CA ALA A 9 12.53 -2.33 18.83
C ALA A 9 13.97 -1.91 19.22
N ARG A 10 14.66 -2.73 20.03
CA ARG A 10 16.05 -2.46 20.44
C ARG A 10 17.06 -2.63 19.30
N LEU A 11 16.87 -3.65 18.44
CA LEU A 11 17.66 -3.84 17.22
C LEU A 11 17.45 -2.68 16.24
N ALA A 12 16.20 -2.24 16.07
CA ALA A 12 15.85 -1.13 15.19
C ALA A 12 16.44 0.21 15.66
N ALA A 13 16.45 0.48 16.96
CA ALA A 13 17.09 1.67 17.53
C ALA A 13 18.61 1.70 17.29
N ASN A 14 19.26 0.54 17.20
CA ASN A 14 20.69 0.43 16.89
C ASN A 14 20.96 -0.02 15.44
N TRP A 15 19.99 0.15 14.54
CA TRP A 15 20.09 -0.36 13.18
C TRP A 15 21.32 0.09 12.39
N PRO A 16 21.83 1.34 12.52
CA PRO A 16 23.06 1.74 11.84
C PRO A 16 24.27 0.85 12.16
N PHE A 17 24.34 0.30 13.38
CA PHE A 17 25.36 -0.67 13.75
C PHE A 17 25.15 -2.00 13.01
N HIS A 18 23.96 -2.58 13.10
CA HIS A 18 23.64 -3.88 12.49
C HIS A 18 23.79 -3.86 10.97
N ARG A 19 23.44 -2.75 10.32
CA ARG A 19 23.62 -2.57 8.87
C ARG A 19 25.08 -2.68 8.42
N VAL A 20 26.05 -2.37 9.28
CA VAL A 20 27.48 -2.42 8.95
C VAL A 20 28.10 -3.73 9.40
N TYR A 21 27.90 -4.09 10.67
CA TYR A 21 28.61 -5.20 11.29
C TYR A 21 27.92 -6.55 11.06
N ASP A 22 26.59 -6.57 10.93
CA ASP A 22 25.81 -7.81 10.77
C ASP A 22 25.25 -7.99 9.35
N GLN A 23 25.68 -7.18 8.39
CA GLN A 23 25.15 -7.13 7.02
C GLN A 23 25.09 -8.49 6.30
N HIS A 24 25.99 -9.41 6.64
CA HIS A 24 26.06 -10.75 6.06
C HIS A 24 25.06 -11.73 6.67
N TYR A 25 24.53 -11.43 7.87
CA TYR A 25 23.61 -12.27 8.63
C TYR A 25 22.16 -11.76 8.57
N LEU A 26 21.92 -10.54 8.07
CA LEU A 26 20.58 -9.95 8.00
C LEU A 26 19.62 -10.79 7.14
N TYR A 27 20.12 -11.43 6.09
CA TYR A 27 19.34 -12.33 5.25
C TYR A 27 18.92 -13.62 5.99
N ASP A 28 19.75 -14.11 6.92
CA ASP A 28 19.55 -15.36 7.65
C ASP A 28 18.50 -15.25 8.78
N ILE A 29 17.99 -14.04 9.03
CA ILE A 29 16.86 -13.84 9.93
C ILE A 29 15.67 -14.69 9.44
N PRO A 30 15.01 -15.48 10.30
CA PRO A 30 13.89 -16.32 9.88
C PRO A 30 12.80 -15.54 9.13
N CYS A 31 12.29 -16.10 8.03
CA CYS A 31 11.36 -15.42 7.12
C CYS A 31 10.10 -14.88 7.81
N HIS A 32 9.56 -15.60 8.80
CA HIS A 32 8.39 -15.17 9.58
C HIS A 32 8.68 -13.99 10.53
N LEU A 33 9.95 -13.68 10.82
CA LEU A 33 10.38 -12.58 11.68
C LEU A 33 10.70 -11.29 10.91
N LYS A 34 11.04 -11.42 9.62
CA LYS A 34 11.40 -10.27 8.76
C LYS A 34 10.30 -9.19 8.72
N PRO A 35 9.00 -9.50 8.58
CA PRO A 35 7.96 -8.48 8.56
C PRO A 35 7.92 -7.67 9.87
N ALA A 36 7.97 -8.35 11.02
CA ALA A 36 7.97 -7.68 12.31
C ALA A 36 9.19 -6.74 12.45
N LEU A 37 10.38 -7.19 12.07
CA LEU A 37 11.57 -6.35 12.07
C LEU A 37 11.44 -5.15 11.10
N MET A 38 10.91 -5.34 9.89
CA MET A 38 10.69 -4.25 8.92
C MET A 38 9.80 -3.15 9.50
N ARG A 39 8.70 -3.52 10.16
CA ARG A 39 7.82 -2.58 10.86
C ARG A 39 8.55 -1.84 11.97
N GLU A 40 9.27 -2.56 12.83
CA GLU A 40 9.99 -1.95 13.95
C GLU A 40 11.09 -1.00 13.46
N LEU A 41 11.77 -1.33 12.35
CA LEU A 41 12.70 -0.42 11.67
C LEU A 41 12.01 0.83 11.15
N ALA A 42 10.85 0.67 10.50
CA ALA A 42 10.10 1.81 9.99
C ALA A 42 9.60 2.76 11.09
N ILE A 43 9.40 2.26 12.33
CA ILE A 43 8.93 3.04 13.47
C ILE A 43 10.09 3.63 14.28
N TYR A 44 11.04 2.80 14.72
CA TYR A 44 12.04 3.15 15.73
C TYR A 44 13.41 3.55 15.18
N SER A 45 13.75 3.23 13.93
CA SER A 45 14.98 3.73 13.31
C SER A 45 14.82 5.21 12.98
N ASP A 46 15.85 6.03 13.24
CA ASP A 46 15.86 7.46 12.89
C ASP A 46 15.73 7.68 11.37
N ALA A 47 16.41 6.85 10.58
CA ALA A 47 16.36 6.88 9.13
C ALA A 47 15.11 6.19 8.54
N GLY A 48 14.32 5.51 9.37
CA GLY A 48 13.26 4.60 8.93
C GLY A 48 13.81 3.33 8.27
N LEU A 49 12.94 2.65 7.53
CA LEU A 49 13.26 1.46 6.73
C LEU A 49 13.62 1.92 5.30
N ALA A 50 14.89 1.87 4.91
CA ALA A 50 15.30 2.24 3.55
C ALA A 50 15.23 1.04 2.59
N LEU A 51 15.26 1.30 1.28
CA LEU A 51 15.22 0.21 0.28
C LEU A 51 16.44 -0.73 0.41
N GLY A 52 17.60 -0.20 0.81
CA GLY A 52 18.79 -1.00 1.11
C GLY A 52 18.57 -2.01 2.24
N ASP A 53 17.75 -1.67 3.24
CA ASP A 53 17.43 -2.56 4.36
C ASP A 53 16.51 -3.69 3.91
N VAL A 54 15.48 -3.35 3.12
CA VAL A 54 14.59 -4.34 2.50
C VAL A 54 15.40 -5.32 1.65
N LYS A 55 16.36 -4.81 0.85
CA LYS A 55 17.28 -5.65 0.08
C LYS A 55 18.14 -6.53 0.98
N ALA A 56 18.74 -5.99 2.04
CA ALA A 56 19.60 -6.76 2.96
C ALA A 56 18.85 -7.87 3.70
N LEU A 57 17.56 -7.66 4.00
CA LEU A 57 16.71 -8.66 4.65
C LEU A 57 16.23 -9.75 3.68
N LEU A 58 15.99 -9.41 2.40
CA LEU A 58 15.33 -10.31 1.45
C LEU A 58 16.27 -10.97 0.45
N LEU A 59 17.40 -10.33 0.13
CA LEU A 59 18.37 -10.82 -0.84
C LEU A 59 19.59 -11.39 -0.12
N ARG A 60 19.98 -12.61 -0.52
CA ARG A 60 21.22 -13.21 -0.03
C ARG A 60 22.40 -12.35 -0.46
N PRO A 61 23.36 -12.02 0.43
CA PRO A 61 24.59 -11.36 0.02
C PRO A 61 25.30 -12.18 -1.06
N SER A 62 25.71 -11.55 -2.17
CA SER A 62 26.53 -12.21 -3.18
C SER A 62 27.90 -12.50 -2.57
N GLN A 63 28.17 -13.77 -2.26
CA GLN A 63 29.48 -14.25 -1.84
C GLN A 63 30.42 -14.17 -3.06
N GLY A 64 31.05 -13.02 -3.36
CA GLY A 64 32.01 -13.00 -4.47
C GLY A 64 32.61 -11.71 -5.01
N ASP A 65 32.18 -10.49 -4.66
CA ASP A 65 32.70 -9.27 -5.31
C ASP A 65 33.88 -8.62 -4.59
N ASN A 66 34.94 -9.41 -4.34
CA ASN A 66 36.24 -8.87 -3.92
C ASN A 66 37.30 -8.83 -5.05
N HIS A 67 36.97 -9.24 -6.29
CA HIS A 67 37.87 -9.06 -7.44
C HIS A 67 37.13 -9.09 -8.78
N ASN A 68 36.52 -7.98 -9.21
CA ASN A 68 36.56 -7.64 -10.64
C ASN A 68 36.24 -6.16 -10.88
N ARG A 69 37.30 -5.36 -11.00
CA ARG A 69 37.23 -4.10 -11.75
C ARG A 69 37.14 -4.49 -13.22
N HIS A 70 36.03 -4.13 -13.87
CA HIS A 70 35.73 -4.16 -15.32
C HIS A 70 34.66 -5.18 -15.74
N GLY A 71 33.61 -4.67 -16.41
CA GLY A 71 32.69 -5.45 -17.23
C GLY A 71 31.30 -5.61 -16.62
N GLY A 72 30.31 -4.93 -17.23
CA GLY A 72 28.93 -4.87 -16.76
C GLY A 72 28.18 -6.21 -16.83
N GLY A 73 27.31 -6.39 -15.83
CA GLY A 73 26.34 -7.47 -15.72
C GLY A 73 25.85 -7.51 -14.29
N VAL A 74 24.65 -6.98 -14.03
CA VAL A 74 23.97 -7.13 -12.72
C VAL A 74 23.91 -8.64 -12.42
N PRO A 75 24.29 -9.11 -11.21
CA PRO A 75 24.26 -10.53 -10.90
C PRO A 75 22.88 -11.09 -11.18
N LEU A 76 22.84 -12.20 -11.92
CA LEU A 76 21.66 -13.03 -12.14
C LEU A 76 21.00 -13.29 -10.78
N SER A 77 19.73 -12.88 -10.68
CA SER A 77 18.74 -13.17 -9.64
C SER A 77 19.30 -13.89 -8.40
N LEU A 78 19.75 -13.13 -7.40
CA LEU A 78 19.98 -13.69 -6.07
C LEU A 78 18.65 -14.26 -5.58
N PRO A 79 18.56 -15.57 -5.27
CA PRO A 79 17.28 -16.19 -4.96
C PRO A 79 16.71 -15.60 -3.66
N ILE A 80 15.54 -14.97 -3.77
CA ILE A 80 14.71 -14.68 -2.60
C ILE A 80 14.19 -16.01 -2.06
N ASP A 81 14.16 -16.11 -0.74
CA ASP A 81 13.62 -17.27 -0.06
C ASP A 81 12.11 -17.43 -0.40
N PRO A 82 11.69 -18.56 -1.01
CA PRO A 82 10.29 -18.80 -1.33
C PRO A 82 9.37 -18.85 -0.09
N GLU A 83 9.92 -19.00 1.11
CA GLU A 83 9.17 -18.94 2.38
C GLU A 83 8.69 -17.52 2.74
N ILE A 84 9.20 -16.48 2.05
CA ILE A 84 8.75 -15.11 2.26
C ILE A 84 7.37 -14.93 1.63
N THR A 85 6.36 -14.89 2.51
CA THR A 85 4.95 -14.74 2.15
C THR A 85 4.36 -13.41 2.61
N ALA A 86 5.08 -12.65 3.44
CA ALA A 86 4.60 -11.42 4.04
C ALA A 86 5.66 -10.31 4.00
N MET A 87 5.21 -9.06 3.86
CA MET A 87 5.99 -7.86 4.15
C MET A 87 5.14 -6.86 4.92
N ASP A 88 5.71 -6.33 5.99
CA ASP A 88 5.08 -5.28 6.77
C ASP A 88 5.90 -3.98 6.62
N LEU A 89 5.41 -3.08 5.77
CA LEU A 89 6.03 -1.79 5.48
C LEU A 89 5.32 -0.65 6.23
N THR A 90 4.61 -0.98 7.31
CA THR A 90 3.88 -0.02 8.14
C THR A 90 4.79 1.14 8.57
N GLY A 91 4.43 2.37 8.21
CA GLY A 91 5.18 3.59 8.56
C GLY A 91 6.42 3.87 7.71
N ALA A 92 6.79 2.99 6.76
CA ALA A 92 7.92 3.22 5.88
C ALA A 92 7.55 4.09 4.67
N LEU A 93 6.34 3.89 4.13
CA LEU A 93 5.84 4.64 2.98
C LEU A 93 5.66 6.12 3.32
N GLY A 94 6.17 6.99 2.44
CA GLY A 94 6.10 8.44 2.61
C GLY A 94 7.08 9.00 3.64
N ARG A 95 7.87 8.13 4.30
CA ARG A 95 8.97 8.52 5.19
C ARG A 95 10.33 8.18 4.57
N SER A 96 10.55 6.90 4.29
CA SER A 96 11.86 6.35 3.86
C SER A 96 11.76 5.46 2.62
N LEU A 97 10.54 5.12 2.19
CA LEU A 97 10.24 4.38 0.97
C LEU A 97 9.13 5.06 0.18
N THR A 98 9.21 4.95 -1.14
CA THR A 98 8.10 5.26 -2.04
C THR A 98 7.52 3.97 -2.62
N LEU A 99 6.25 4.02 -3.05
CA LEU A 99 5.65 2.90 -3.79
C LEU A 99 6.36 2.63 -5.12
N ARG A 100 7.02 3.64 -5.70
CA ARG A 100 7.81 3.47 -6.93
C ARG A 100 9.06 2.65 -6.66
N ASP A 101 9.75 2.92 -5.56
CA ASP A 101 10.92 2.13 -5.13
C ASP A 101 10.52 0.67 -4.89
N LEU A 102 9.40 0.46 -4.19
CA LEU A 102 8.85 -0.86 -3.95
C LEU A 102 8.46 -1.56 -5.27
N THR A 103 7.84 -0.83 -6.20
CA THR A 103 7.45 -1.35 -7.53
C THR A 103 8.66 -1.68 -8.39
N ALA A 104 9.76 -0.92 -8.31
CA ALA A 104 10.98 -1.25 -9.04
C ALA A 104 11.69 -2.46 -8.43
N PHE A 105 11.64 -2.60 -7.10
CA PHE A 105 12.23 -3.72 -6.38
C PHE A 105 11.45 -5.02 -6.52
N LEU A 106 10.11 -4.96 -6.39
CA LEU A 106 9.10 -6.02 -6.61
C LEU A 106 9.37 -6.92 -7.82
N PHE A 107 9.92 -6.28 -8.82
CA PHE A 107 9.31 -6.28 -10.13
C PHE A 107 10.28 -5.63 -11.13
N PRO A 108 11.59 -5.97 -11.06
CA PRO A 108 12.62 -5.28 -11.81
C PRO A 108 12.38 -5.42 -13.31
N ALA A 109 12.64 -4.34 -14.05
CA ALA A 109 12.59 -4.37 -15.50
C ALA A 109 13.66 -5.34 -16.01
N ARG A 110 13.28 -6.28 -16.88
CA ARG A 110 14.25 -7.15 -17.55
C ARG A 110 15.07 -6.26 -18.49
N SER A 111 16.40 -6.24 -18.31
CA SER A 111 17.30 -5.55 -19.22
C SER A 111 17.14 -6.16 -20.62
N THR A 112 16.52 -5.42 -21.54
CA THR A 112 16.50 -5.79 -22.95
C THR A 112 17.88 -5.50 -23.49
N ALA A 113 18.69 -6.54 -23.72
CA ALA A 113 19.71 -6.44 -24.76
C ALA A 113 19.02 -5.98 -26.05
N PRO A 114 19.58 -5.03 -26.81
CA PRO A 114 18.95 -4.54 -28.02
C PRO A 114 18.92 -5.69 -29.03
N LEU A 115 17.74 -6.27 -29.24
CA LEU A 115 17.48 -7.02 -30.45
C LEU A 115 17.37 -5.99 -31.56
N GLN A 116 18.19 -6.21 -32.58
CA GLN A 116 18.33 -5.35 -33.74
C GLN A 116 16.97 -5.11 -34.40
N ASP A 117 16.87 -3.87 -34.85
CA ASP A 117 15.95 -3.29 -35.82
C ASP A 117 15.37 -4.32 -36.82
N ASP A 118 14.04 -4.38 -36.87
CA ASP A 118 13.31 -4.55 -38.13
C ASP A 118 11.84 -4.14 -37.90
N THR A 119 11.55 -2.91 -38.33
CA THR A 119 10.34 -2.47 -39.05
C THR A 119 9.11 -3.38 -39.01
N GLN A 120 8.00 -2.90 -38.43
CA GLN A 120 6.75 -2.81 -39.20
C GLN A 120 5.76 -1.82 -38.57
N ASP A 121 5.56 -0.70 -39.27
CA ASP A 121 4.39 0.17 -39.15
C ASP A 121 3.11 -0.63 -39.48
N SER A 122 2.17 -0.69 -38.53
CA SER A 122 0.79 -1.12 -38.79
C SER A 122 -0.16 -0.39 -37.85
N TRP A 123 -0.61 0.78 -38.29
CA TRP A 123 -1.74 1.50 -37.69
C TRP A 123 -3.04 0.82 -38.13
N ASP A 124 -3.42 -0.26 -37.46
CA ASP A 124 -4.80 -0.75 -37.29
C ASP A 124 -4.77 -2.12 -36.60
N ALA A 125 -4.86 -2.13 -35.26
CA ALA A 125 -5.20 -3.31 -34.49
C ALA A 125 -5.96 -2.90 -33.22
N ILE A 126 -7.27 -3.15 -33.25
CA ILE A 126 -8.14 -3.16 -32.07
C ILE A 126 -7.67 -4.28 -31.14
N GLU A 127 -7.59 -3.97 -29.84
CA GLU A 127 -7.52 -4.91 -28.70
C GLU A 127 -6.44 -5.99 -28.71
N HIS A 128 -5.18 -5.60 -28.55
CA HIS A 128 -4.24 -6.42 -27.79
C HIS A 128 -3.35 -5.53 -26.94
N ILE A 129 -3.61 -5.51 -25.62
CA ILE A 129 -2.62 -5.06 -24.64
C ILE A 129 -1.35 -5.86 -24.96
N PRO A 130 -0.23 -5.23 -25.32
CA PRO A 130 0.98 -6.00 -25.52
C PRO A 130 1.31 -6.60 -24.15
N THR A 131 1.32 -7.93 -24.06
CA THR A 131 1.96 -8.74 -23.00
C THR A 131 3.47 -8.53 -23.04
N SER A 132 3.89 -7.27 -23.08
CA SER A 132 5.27 -6.85 -23.17
C SER A 132 5.87 -6.91 -21.78
N ARG A 133 6.65 -7.99 -21.60
CA ARG A 133 7.71 -8.18 -20.59
C ARG A 133 7.18 -8.50 -19.19
N LEU A 134 6.83 -9.78 -19.00
CA LEU A 134 6.69 -10.42 -17.70
C LEU A 134 7.97 -10.15 -16.86
N SER A 135 7.91 -9.12 -16.04
CA SER A 135 8.87 -8.88 -14.98
C SER A 135 8.52 -9.89 -13.91
N HIS A 136 9.37 -10.90 -13.73
CA HIS A 136 9.15 -11.90 -12.69
C HIS A 136 9.12 -11.20 -11.34
N ALA A 137 8.08 -11.48 -10.55
CA ALA A 137 8.00 -11.02 -9.18
C ALA A 137 9.21 -11.55 -8.41
N LEU A 138 9.94 -10.66 -7.76
CA LEU A 138 11.10 -11.00 -6.94
C LEU A 138 10.67 -11.81 -5.70
N VAL A 139 9.45 -11.55 -5.20
CA VAL A 139 8.80 -12.27 -4.11
C VAL A 139 7.50 -12.92 -4.63
N PRO A 140 7.57 -14.03 -5.37
CA PRO A 140 6.41 -14.59 -6.08
C PRO A 140 5.34 -15.19 -5.16
N ASN A 141 5.71 -15.55 -3.93
CA ASN A 141 4.80 -16.14 -2.93
C ASN A 141 4.23 -15.11 -1.95
N LEU A 142 4.40 -13.81 -2.24
CA LEU A 142 3.89 -12.75 -1.39
C LEU A 142 2.35 -12.78 -1.39
N THR A 143 1.77 -12.96 -0.20
CA THR A 143 0.32 -12.99 0.02
C THR A 143 -0.14 -11.89 0.99
N HIS A 144 0.73 -11.46 1.90
CA HIS A 144 0.43 -10.44 2.90
C HIS A 144 1.29 -9.20 2.69
N LEU A 145 0.64 -8.05 2.56
CA LEU A 145 1.31 -6.77 2.38
C LEU A 145 0.67 -5.70 3.26
N SER A 146 1.44 -5.15 4.19
CA SER A 146 1.03 -3.93 4.89
C SER A 146 1.66 -2.71 4.24
N LEU A 147 0.81 -1.79 3.78
CA LEU A 147 1.18 -0.47 3.29
C LEU A 147 0.65 0.61 4.23
N ALA A 148 0.38 0.29 5.49
CA ALA A 148 -0.14 1.23 6.47
C ALA A 148 0.80 2.44 6.63
N ILE A 149 0.23 3.64 6.74
CA ILE A 149 0.98 4.89 6.74
C ILE A 149 0.99 5.50 8.13
N ASN A 150 2.07 6.20 8.48
CA ASN A 150 2.04 7.06 9.66
C ASN A 150 1.10 8.24 9.36
N PRO A 151 0.03 8.48 10.14
CA PRO A 151 -0.92 9.56 9.88
C PRO A 151 -0.28 10.94 9.66
N ALA A 152 0.86 11.21 10.30
CA ALA A 152 1.62 12.45 10.14
C ALA A 152 2.38 12.58 8.79
N LYS A 153 2.25 11.58 7.91
CA LYS A 153 2.84 11.49 6.58
C LYS A 153 1.83 11.05 5.52
N ALA A 154 0.53 11.12 5.82
CA ALA A 154 -0.54 10.69 4.93
C ALA A 154 -0.51 11.43 3.57
N GLU A 155 -0.04 12.67 3.54
CA GLU A 155 0.11 13.49 2.33
C GLU A 155 1.09 12.90 1.30
N ASN A 156 1.98 12.00 1.72
CA ASN A 156 2.95 11.35 0.85
C ASN A 156 2.45 10.01 0.28
N ALA A 157 1.25 9.58 0.66
CA ALA A 157 0.58 8.46 0.02
C ALA A 157 0.27 8.80 -1.44
N SER A 158 0.18 7.79 -2.30
CA SER A 158 -0.12 8.00 -3.72
C SER A 158 -1.01 6.88 -4.23
N TRP A 159 -2.31 7.15 -4.32
CA TRP A 159 -3.27 6.20 -4.92
C TRP A 159 -2.94 5.89 -6.37
N ARG A 160 -2.38 6.86 -7.10
CA ARG A 160 -1.90 6.65 -8.47
C ARG A 160 -0.80 5.59 -8.51
N ASP A 161 0.21 5.68 -7.64
CA ASP A 161 1.28 4.69 -7.61
C ASP A 161 0.77 3.33 -7.10
N LEU A 162 -0.18 3.30 -6.16
CA LEU A 162 -0.84 2.06 -5.72
C LEU A 162 -1.61 1.39 -6.86
N LEU A 163 -2.38 2.16 -7.64
CA LEU A 163 -3.10 1.65 -8.80
C LEU A 163 -2.18 1.15 -9.92
N ASN A 164 -0.96 1.69 -10.03
CA ASN A 164 0.05 1.18 -10.96
C ASN A 164 0.68 -0.14 -10.47
N LEU A 165 0.81 -0.30 -9.15
CA LEU A 165 1.36 -1.51 -8.53
C LEU A 165 0.32 -2.64 -8.48
N ALA A 166 -0.95 -2.33 -8.20
CA ALA A 166 -2.00 -3.28 -7.90
C ALA A 166 -2.19 -4.40 -8.95
N PRO A 167 -2.18 -4.14 -10.28
CA PRO A 167 -2.31 -5.20 -11.28
C PRO A 167 -1.21 -6.26 -11.25
N ARG A 168 -0.08 -5.96 -10.59
CA ARG A 168 1.07 -6.86 -10.47
C ARG A 168 1.02 -7.69 -9.19
N LEU A 169 0.14 -7.33 -8.25
CA LEU A 169 -0.02 -7.95 -6.94
C LEU A 169 -1.10 -9.05 -6.94
N GLU A 170 -1.11 -9.90 -7.96
CA GLU A 170 -2.18 -10.88 -8.20
C GLU A 170 -2.33 -11.93 -7.08
N SER A 171 -1.24 -12.22 -6.36
CA SER A 171 -1.20 -13.22 -5.26
C SER A 171 -1.57 -12.65 -3.89
N ILE A 172 -1.77 -11.33 -3.76
CA ILE A 172 -2.06 -10.70 -2.47
C ILE A 172 -3.48 -11.07 -2.01
N THR A 173 -3.55 -11.70 -0.83
CA THR A 173 -4.81 -12.03 -0.15
C THR A 173 -5.07 -11.12 1.05
N HIS A 174 -4.02 -10.54 1.64
CA HIS A 174 -4.13 -9.65 2.80
C HIS A 174 -3.44 -8.32 2.50
N LEU A 175 -4.22 -7.24 2.51
CA LEU A 175 -3.72 -5.88 2.32
C LEU A 175 -4.13 -4.99 3.48
N SER A 176 -3.17 -4.27 4.05
CA SER A 176 -3.46 -3.16 4.96
C SER A 176 -3.17 -1.81 4.29
N LEU A 177 -4.18 -0.96 4.26
CA LEU A 177 -4.14 0.44 3.88
C LEU A 177 -4.53 1.31 5.08
N ALA A 178 -4.17 0.89 6.31
CA ALA A 178 -4.48 1.65 7.49
C ALA A 178 -3.89 3.07 7.42
N TYR A 179 -4.69 4.05 7.83
CA TYR A 179 -4.41 5.49 7.84
C TYR A 179 -4.11 6.08 6.46
N TRP A 180 -4.55 5.42 5.39
CA TRP A 180 -4.47 6.02 4.06
C TRP A 180 -5.41 7.23 3.95
N PRO A 181 -4.95 8.33 3.32
CA PRO A 181 -5.80 9.48 3.02
C PRO A 181 -6.92 9.11 2.05
N GLU A 182 -7.89 10.02 1.92
CA GLU A 182 -9.01 9.88 0.99
C GLU A 182 -8.54 9.47 -0.43
N PRO A 183 -9.19 8.46 -1.06
CA PRO A 183 -8.88 8.03 -2.42
C PRO A 183 -9.10 9.13 -3.46
N CYS A 184 -8.00 9.59 -4.04
CA CYS A 184 -7.97 10.67 -5.03
C CYS A 184 -6.71 10.52 -5.90
N LEU A 185 -6.80 10.81 -7.20
CA LEU A 185 -5.68 10.71 -8.14
C LEU A 185 -4.76 11.93 -8.10
N LEU A 186 -5.25 13.08 -7.61
CA LEU A 186 -4.55 14.36 -7.56
C LEU A 186 -4.39 14.86 -6.11
N GLN A 187 -3.88 14.00 -5.22
CA GLN A 187 -3.72 14.36 -3.81
C GLN A 187 -2.85 15.61 -3.58
N SER A 188 -1.76 15.78 -4.34
CA SER A 188 -0.89 16.96 -4.22
C SER A 188 -1.59 18.27 -4.59
N ALA A 189 -2.65 18.24 -5.42
CA ALA A 189 -3.40 19.43 -5.77
C ALA A 189 -4.32 19.91 -4.63
N LYS A 190 -4.77 18.99 -3.74
CA LYS A 190 -5.59 19.32 -2.56
C LYS A 190 -4.81 20.09 -1.49
N PHE A 191 -3.47 20.02 -1.50
CA PHE A 191 -2.57 20.70 -0.56
C PHE A 191 -1.72 21.80 -1.20
N ALA A 192 -1.78 21.97 -2.52
CA ALA A 192 -1.02 23.00 -3.21
C ALA A 192 -1.63 24.38 -2.90
N THR A 193 -0.82 25.33 -2.45
CA THR A 193 -1.22 26.73 -2.31
C THR A 193 -0.50 27.58 -3.35
N VAL A 194 -1.25 28.44 -4.04
CA VAL A 194 -0.72 29.50 -4.91
C VAL A 194 -0.82 30.83 -4.21
N GLY A 195 0.30 31.56 -4.20
CA GLY A 195 0.32 32.94 -3.74
C GLY A 195 -0.49 33.84 -4.67
N SER A 196 -1.47 34.54 -4.11
CA SER A 196 -2.14 35.66 -4.75
C SER A 196 -1.18 36.84 -4.91
N PRO A 197 -1.32 37.66 -5.98
CA PRO A 197 -0.65 38.96 -6.09
C PRO A 197 -0.85 39.90 -4.89
N GLN A 198 -1.86 39.67 -4.05
CA GLN A 198 -2.09 40.40 -2.79
C GLN A 198 -1.40 39.79 -1.56
N GLY A 199 -0.53 38.78 -1.72
CA GLY A 199 0.23 38.15 -0.63
C GLY A 199 -0.52 37.07 0.16
N CYS A 200 -1.73 36.70 -0.26
CA CYS A 200 -2.51 35.63 0.38
C CYS A 200 -2.21 34.27 -0.28
N GLN A 201 -1.94 33.23 0.50
CA GLN A 201 -1.87 31.86 -0.04
C GLN A 201 -3.28 31.30 -0.24
N ILE A 202 -3.62 30.93 -1.48
CA ILE A 202 -4.92 30.38 -1.87
C ILE A 202 -4.71 28.94 -2.33
N SER A 203 -5.55 27.99 -1.91
CA SER A 203 -5.48 26.61 -2.41
C SER A 203 -5.61 26.57 -3.95
N TYR A 204 -4.70 25.86 -4.62
CA TYR A 204 -4.58 25.78 -6.08
C TYR A 204 -5.66 24.94 -6.74
N GLY A 205 -6.32 24.06 -5.98
CA GLY A 205 -7.53 23.37 -6.40
C GLY A 205 -8.75 24.17 -5.99
N GLY A 206 -9.62 24.54 -6.94
CA GLY A 206 -10.93 25.13 -6.65
C GLY A 206 -11.87 24.24 -5.84
N THR A 207 -11.45 23.02 -5.49
CA THR A 207 -12.11 22.13 -4.53
C THR A 207 -11.50 22.36 -3.15
N ASN A 208 -12.31 22.94 -2.27
CA ASN A 208 -11.94 23.20 -0.89
C ASN A 208 -11.56 21.88 -0.19
N TYR A 209 -10.68 21.94 0.82
CA TYR A 209 -10.33 20.81 1.71
C TYR A 209 -11.57 20.08 2.30
N TYR A 210 -12.72 20.78 2.31
CA TYR A 210 -14.01 20.35 2.82
C TYR A 210 -15.09 20.10 1.76
N SER A 211 -14.79 20.20 0.45
CA SER A 211 -15.83 20.09 -0.60
C SER A 211 -16.59 18.76 -0.50
N HIS A 212 -15.93 17.65 -0.17
CA HIS A 212 -16.60 16.35 -0.07
C HIS A 212 -17.44 16.17 1.22
N SER A 213 -17.01 16.76 2.35
CA SER A 213 -17.79 16.78 3.59
C SER A 213 -19.02 17.69 3.53
N ILE A 214 -19.03 18.63 2.58
CA ILE A 214 -20.12 19.60 2.39
C ILE A 214 -21.03 19.16 1.25
N ASP A 215 -20.46 18.75 0.11
CA ASP A 215 -21.18 18.42 -1.13
C ASP A 215 -21.49 16.92 -1.26
N HIS A 216 -21.01 16.07 -0.34
CA HIS A 216 -21.21 14.61 -0.34
C HIS A 216 -20.75 13.90 -1.63
N ASP A 217 -19.89 14.54 -2.42
CA ASP A 217 -19.36 13.96 -3.66
C ASP A 217 -18.21 13.00 -3.37
N TRP A 218 -18.51 11.70 -3.41
CA TRP A 218 -17.54 10.61 -3.21
C TRP A 218 -17.13 9.93 -4.53
N SER A 219 -17.43 10.55 -5.68
CA SER A 219 -17.31 9.92 -7.01
C SER A 219 -15.86 9.56 -7.37
N GLU A 220 -14.90 10.44 -7.07
CA GLU A 220 -13.48 10.14 -7.31
C GLU A 220 -12.98 9.01 -6.41
N ALA A 221 -13.39 9.02 -5.13
CA ALA A 221 -13.02 7.97 -4.20
C ALA A 221 -13.59 6.61 -4.65
N LEU A 222 -14.86 6.60 -5.06
CA LEU A 222 -15.51 5.43 -5.65
C LEU A 222 -14.74 4.94 -6.89
N PHE A 223 -14.34 5.84 -7.79
CA PHE A 223 -13.58 5.48 -8.99
C PHE A 223 -12.24 4.80 -8.67
N VAL A 224 -11.47 5.35 -7.73
CA VAL A 224 -10.19 4.78 -7.29
C VAL A 224 -10.40 3.39 -6.67
N LEU A 225 -11.35 3.27 -5.75
CA LEU A 225 -11.65 2.00 -5.07
C LEU A 225 -12.17 0.93 -6.04
N ARG A 226 -12.97 1.31 -7.04
CA ARG A 226 -13.42 0.41 -8.10
C ARG A 226 -12.24 -0.13 -8.92
N LYS A 227 -11.32 0.73 -9.34
CA LYS A 227 -10.10 0.30 -10.05
C LYS A 227 -9.24 -0.64 -9.20
N LEU A 228 -9.09 -0.31 -7.92
CA LEU A 228 -8.35 -1.15 -6.99
C LEU A 228 -9.02 -2.53 -6.84
N SER A 229 -10.35 -2.56 -6.72
CA SER A 229 -11.09 -3.82 -6.56
C SER A 229 -10.95 -4.78 -7.73
N ARG A 230 -10.93 -4.25 -8.96
CA ARG A 230 -10.71 -5.05 -10.17
C ARG A 230 -9.31 -5.65 -10.24
N SER A 231 -8.32 -4.92 -9.73
CA SER A 231 -6.92 -5.34 -9.76
C SER A 231 -6.59 -6.34 -8.64
N LEU A 232 -7.15 -6.12 -7.46
CA LEU A 232 -6.90 -6.92 -6.26
C LEU A 232 -8.08 -7.85 -5.93
N TYR A 233 -8.48 -8.65 -6.92
CA TYR A 233 -9.65 -9.53 -6.81
C TYR A 233 -9.42 -10.79 -5.96
N ALA A 234 -8.15 -11.07 -5.61
CA ALA A 234 -7.76 -12.19 -4.75
C ALA A 234 -7.87 -11.88 -3.25
N LEU A 235 -8.16 -10.63 -2.87
CA LEU A 235 -8.21 -10.21 -1.47
C LEU A 235 -9.23 -11.00 -0.65
N GLU A 236 -8.78 -11.45 0.51
CA GLU A 236 -9.55 -12.10 1.57
C GLU A 236 -9.64 -11.21 2.82
N PHE A 237 -8.65 -10.34 3.03
CA PHE A 237 -8.58 -9.40 4.14
C PHE A 237 -8.18 -8.01 3.64
N LEU A 238 -8.94 -6.99 4.07
CA LEU A 238 -8.63 -5.59 3.82
C LEU A 238 -8.72 -4.78 5.12
N ASP A 239 -7.63 -4.12 5.48
CA ASP A 239 -7.57 -3.24 6.65
C ASP A 239 -7.57 -1.77 6.26
N LEU A 240 -8.63 -1.06 6.67
CA LEU A 240 -8.86 0.37 6.47
C LEU A 240 -8.98 1.09 7.82
N THR A 241 -8.25 0.61 8.83
CA THR A 241 -8.16 1.27 10.15
C THR A 241 -7.72 2.72 9.98
N GLY A 242 -8.35 3.67 10.65
CA GLY A 242 -8.00 5.10 10.59
C GLY A 242 -8.50 5.83 9.34
N CYS A 243 -9.32 5.18 8.51
CA CYS A 243 -9.80 5.70 7.24
C CYS A 243 -11.27 6.17 7.27
N ALA A 244 -11.80 6.44 8.47
CA ALA A 244 -13.22 6.71 8.70
C ALA A 244 -13.79 7.86 7.86
N SER A 245 -12.96 8.85 7.54
CA SER A 245 -13.38 10.02 6.77
C SER A 245 -13.95 9.67 5.39
N TRP A 246 -13.58 8.53 4.78
CA TRP A 246 -13.99 8.19 3.42
C TRP A 246 -14.74 6.86 3.30
N TRP A 247 -15.06 6.18 4.41
CA TRP A 247 -15.80 4.91 4.38
C TRP A 247 -17.17 5.00 3.69
N GLN A 248 -17.76 6.20 3.61
CA GLN A 248 -18.99 6.44 2.86
C GLN A 248 -18.87 6.00 1.39
N ALA A 249 -17.69 6.13 0.78
CA ALA A 249 -17.42 5.71 -0.60
C ALA A 249 -17.55 4.18 -0.79
N LEU A 250 -17.37 3.38 0.26
CA LEU A 250 -17.45 1.91 0.19
C LEU A 250 -18.86 1.39 -0.11
N LYS A 251 -19.88 2.19 0.20
CA LYS A 251 -21.30 1.90 -0.05
C LYS A 251 -21.96 2.82 -1.06
N LEU A 252 -21.17 3.65 -1.75
CA LEU A 252 -21.70 4.54 -2.77
C LEU A 252 -22.10 3.74 -4.02
N GLN A 253 -23.25 4.08 -4.56
CA GLN A 253 -23.71 3.60 -5.85
C GLN A 253 -24.21 4.80 -6.66
N ASP A 254 -23.54 5.07 -7.77
CA ASP A 254 -23.93 6.09 -8.74
C ASP A 254 -24.22 5.41 -10.08
N GLN A 255 -25.50 5.20 -10.40
CA GLN A 255 -25.96 4.50 -11.60
C GLN A 255 -25.31 3.10 -11.79
N HIS A 256 -24.31 2.99 -12.65
CA HIS A 256 -23.55 1.76 -12.96
C HIS A 256 -22.19 1.70 -12.25
N ASP A 257 -21.89 2.74 -11.47
CA ASP A 257 -20.67 2.88 -10.73
C ASP A 257 -20.88 2.49 -9.27
N TYR A 258 -20.28 1.36 -8.90
CA TYR A 258 -20.26 0.80 -7.56
C TYR A 258 -19.05 -0.13 -7.41
N ILE A 259 -18.63 -0.36 -6.17
CA ILE A 259 -17.65 -1.40 -5.85
C ILE A 259 -18.34 -2.75 -5.92
N ASP A 260 -17.83 -3.66 -6.76
CA ASP A 260 -18.41 -4.99 -6.90
C ASP A 260 -17.95 -5.90 -5.75
N TRP A 261 -18.72 -5.86 -4.66
CA TRP A 261 -18.52 -6.68 -3.47
C TRP A 261 -18.92 -8.16 -3.66
N ALA A 262 -19.59 -8.51 -4.76
CA ALA A 262 -20.04 -9.87 -5.04
C ALA A 262 -19.02 -10.65 -5.89
N ASN A 263 -18.38 -9.99 -6.86
CA ASN A 263 -17.39 -10.61 -7.75
C ASN A 263 -15.97 -10.15 -7.45
N ASN A 264 -15.62 -8.89 -7.78
CA ASN A 264 -14.24 -8.38 -7.65
C ASN A 264 -13.72 -8.52 -6.22
N TRP A 265 -14.49 -8.06 -5.24
CA TRP A 265 -14.17 -8.22 -3.81
C TRP A 265 -15.03 -9.29 -3.13
N GLY A 266 -15.53 -10.26 -3.88
CA GLY A 266 -16.35 -11.37 -3.38
C GLY A 266 -15.62 -12.32 -2.43
N LYS A 267 -14.28 -12.34 -2.49
CA LYS A 267 -13.43 -13.19 -1.64
C LYS A 267 -13.10 -12.57 -0.28
N ILE A 268 -13.32 -11.26 -0.09
CA ILE A 268 -13.04 -10.59 1.18
C ILE A 268 -13.94 -11.17 2.27
N THR A 269 -13.35 -11.85 3.25
CA THR A 269 -14.03 -12.40 4.42
C THR A 269 -13.89 -11.51 5.64
N CYS A 270 -12.87 -10.65 5.67
CA CYS A 270 -12.65 -9.72 6.78
C CYS A 270 -12.32 -8.32 6.24
N LEU A 271 -13.12 -7.34 6.67
CA LEU A 271 -12.90 -5.92 6.41
C LEU A 271 -12.74 -5.21 7.76
N ARG A 272 -11.58 -4.60 8.01
CA ARG A 272 -11.34 -3.86 9.26
C ARG A 272 -11.58 -2.38 9.06
N LEU A 273 -12.62 -1.86 9.72
CA LEU A 273 -13.05 -0.47 9.76
C LEU A 273 -12.96 0.08 11.20
N LYS A 274 -11.74 0.11 11.75
CA LYS A 274 -11.48 0.67 13.07
C LYS A 274 -11.11 2.14 12.98
N MET A 275 -11.42 2.94 14.01
CA MET A 275 -11.03 4.36 14.04
C MET A 275 -9.51 4.59 14.13
N GLY A 276 -8.76 3.58 14.60
CA GLY A 276 -7.30 3.66 14.72
C GLY A 276 -6.79 4.43 15.93
N TRP A 277 -7.69 4.89 16.79
CA TRP A 277 -7.40 5.45 18.12
C TRP A 277 -8.47 4.98 19.10
N ALA A 278 -8.11 4.87 20.37
CA ALA A 278 -9.04 4.52 21.43
C ALA A 278 -9.70 5.80 21.95
N LEU A 279 -11.01 5.74 22.17
CA LEU A 279 -11.75 6.81 22.83
C LEU A 279 -11.32 6.87 24.30
N ALA A 280 -10.77 7.99 24.74
CA ALA A 280 -10.47 8.21 26.16
C ALA A 280 -11.77 8.44 26.96
N ASP A 281 -11.78 8.06 28.23
CA ASP A 281 -12.96 8.21 29.11
C ASP A 281 -13.40 9.67 29.23
N ASP A 282 -12.47 10.62 29.14
CA ASP A 282 -12.68 12.07 29.22
C ASP A 282 -12.75 12.75 27.84
N ALA A 283 -12.85 11.97 26.75
CA ALA A 283 -12.88 12.52 25.39
C ALA A 283 -14.02 13.55 25.21
N ALA A 284 -13.70 14.64 24.52
CA ALA A 284 -14.64 15.71 24.22
C ALA A 284 -15.89 15.18 23.49
N LEU A 285 -17.03 15.87 23.68
CA LEU A 285 -18.29 15.48 23.05
C LEU A 285 -18.20 15.37 21.52
N SER A 286 -17.41 16.24 20.87
CA SER A 286 -17.15 16.18 19.43
C SER A 286 -16.41 14.91 19.02
N THR A 287 -15.40 14.50 19.80
CA THR A 287 -14.65 13.26 19.57
C THR A 287 -15.54 12.02 19.76
N ARG A 288 -16.41 12.04 20.77
CA ARG A 288 -17.41 10.97 20.99
C ARG A 288 -18.42 10.90 19.85
N ALA A 289 -18.89 12.05 19.38
CA ALA A 289 -19.81 12.13 18.24
C ALA A 289 -19.17 11.59 16.95
N ALA A 290 -17.94 12.00 16.64
CA ALA A 290 -17.20 11.50 15.49
C ALA A 290 -16.96 9.97 15.58
N HIS A 291 -16.64 9.46 16.78
CA HIS A 291 -16.52 8.03 17.02
C HIS A 291 -17.83 7.29 16.75
N GLN A 292 -18.94 7.81 17.26
CA GLN A 292 -20.27 7.22 17.05
C GLN A 292 -20.67 7.21 15.56
N GLU A 293 -20.45 8.33 14.87
CA GLU A 293 -20.70 8.45 13.43
C GLU A 293 -19.91 7.41 12.62
N ALA A 294 -18.63 7.23 12.93
CA ALA A 294 -17.82 6.22 12.25
C ALA A 294 -18.30 4.78 12.49
N VAL A 295 -18.72 4.46 13.72
CA VAL A 295 -19.33 3.15 14.03
C VAL A 295 -20.62 2.92 13.24
N GLU A 296 -21.44 3.95 13.10
CA GLU A 296 -22.68 3.91 12.31
C GLU A 296 -22.40 3.74 10.82
N ILE A 297 -21.41 4.45 10.27
CA ILE A 297 -20.97 4.31 8.88
C ILE A 297 -20.43 2.89 8.65
N ALA A 298 -19.57 2.36 9.52
CA ALA A 298 -19.04 1.01 9.40
C ALA A 298 -20.16 -0.05 9.42
N ALA A 299 -21.17 0.13 10.28
CA ALA A 299 -22.35 -0.73 10.32
C ALA A 299 -23.23 -0.61 9.05
N ALA A 300 -23.32 0.59 8.47
CA ALA A 300 -24.02 0.80 7.21
C ALA A 300 -23.27 0.16 6.03
N VAL A 301 -21.94 0.24 6.01
CA VAL A 301 -21.08 -0.43 5.01
C VAL A 301 -21.26 -1.94 5.08
N GLU A 302 -21.23 -2.53 6.29
CA GLU A 302 -21.46 -3.97 6.45
C GLU A 302 -22.82 -4.43 5.90
N ARG A 303 -23.91 -3.73 6.29
CA ARG A 303 -25.26 -4.03 5.80
C ARG A 303 -25.35 -3.91 4.27
N TYR A 304 -24.71 -2.89 3.70
CA TYR A 304 -24.64 -2.71 2.25
C TYR A 304 -23.93 -3.89 1.58
N ILE A 305 -22.76 -4.30 2.08
CA ILE A 305 -21.99 -5.41 1.50
C ILE A 305 -22.77 -6.72 1.58
N ILE A 306 -23.39 -7.03 2.72
CA ILE A 306 -24.20 -8.24 2.90
C ILE A 306 -25.36 -8.26 1.88
N THR A 307 -26.03 -7.11 1.71
CA THR A 307 -27.12 -6.96 0.74
C THR A 307 -26.62 -7.10 -0.70
N ALA A 308 -25.52 -6.44 -1.06
CA ALA A 308 -24.93 -6.46 -2.40
C ALA A 308 -24.45 -7.86 -2.80
N ARG A 309 -23.95 -8.64 -1.84
CA ARG A 309 -23.57 -10.04 -2.04
C ARG A 309 -24.78 -10.92 -2.36
N ALA A 310 -25.92 -10.70 -1.71
CA ALA A 310 -27.16 -11.44 -1.96
C ALA A 310 -26.96 -12.98 -2.00
N GLY A 311 -26.11 -13.50 -1.09
CA GLY A 311 -25.75 -14.92 -1.03
C GLY A 311 -24.63 -15.37 -1.98
N ARG A 312 -24.06 -14.46 -2.79
CA ARG A 312 -22.88 -14.69 -3.63
C ARG A 312 -21.59 -14.27 -2.91
N GLY A 313 -20.48 -14.93 -3.21
CA GLY A 313 -19.19 -14.69 -2.55
C GLY A 313 -19.09 -15.38 -1.19
N ARG A 314 -18.05 -15.05 -0.41
CA ARG A 314 -17.83 -15.62 0.93
C ARG A 314 -18.60 -14.82 2.00
N PHE A 315 -18.75 -15.36 3.21
CA PHE A 315 -19.27 -14.60 4.33
C PHE A 315 -18.27 -13.50 4.74
N ILE A 316 -18.76 -12.28 5.02
CA ILE A 316 -17.92 -11.16 5.48
C ILE A 316 -18.15 -10.87 6.95
N THR A 317 -17.07 -10.58 7.66
CA THR A 317 -17.07 -9.96 8.98
C THR A 317 -16.46 -8.57 8.88
N VAL A 318 -17.16 -7.55 9.39
CA VAL A 318 -16.61 -6.20 9.51
C VAL A 318 -16.15 -5.95 10.94
N GLU A 319 -14.84 -5.84 11.16
CA GLU A 319 -14.29 -5.43 12.45
C GLU A 319 -14.41 -3.92 12.60
N ARG A 320 -15.12 -3.47 13.65
CA ARG A 320 -15.36 -2.05 13.94
C ARG A 320 -14.53 -1.58 15.13
#